data_AF-A0AA39ZEZ1-F1
#
_entry.id   AF-A0AA39ZEZ1-F1
#
_cell.length_a   1.000
_cell.length_b   1.000
_cell.length_c   1.000
_cell.angle_alpha   90.00
_cell.angle_beta   90.00
_cell.angle_gamma   90.00
#
_symmetry.space_group_name_H-M   'P 1'
#
loop_
_entity.id
_entity.type
_entity.pdbx_description
1 polymer ?
#
loop_
_entity_poly.entity_id
_entity_poly.type
_entity_poly.pdbx_seq_one_letter_code
_entity_poly.pdbx_strand_id
1 'polypeptide(L)'
;MASTLRRRVFGNGNDTPTEPLPAQTPRDQSPVRPGEKVKVVHKRKETRKRKTTGIFLLGSLFGIIAAGFFAKSNDLIDFEFPELGDLSMDNLFEILPAGFVKDMRELVNGERDFLESYDAFSVGHKVRSEGLSSHHPMVLIPGVISTGLESWGTSNESLPYFRKRLWGSWSMMRALVMDKENWKRHIMLDHATGLDPPGVKLRAAQGFDATDFFITGYWIWNKIIENLASLGYDPTNSFTAAYDWRLAYPNLEKRDQYFSRLKAHIEMAVKLDNKKVVLTSHSMGSQVLFYFFHWAASEHGGKGGDDWVEKHVDSWINVSGCMLGAVKDVAAILSGEMRDTAQMNAFAVYGLEKFLSKDERAEIFRAMPGMSSMLPMGGNAIWGDLDGAPDDQPGQAVSFGSFLNFRTNQNWTIPKTNFTVDDAMSYLYDTTEDWYRDAVKKSYSQGVAHTMKEVEANELDPRKWINPLETRLPLAPSLKVYCFYGVGKPTERAYYYRSPELGALTNLNLTIDTALIQGDVDHGVVMGEGDGTVNLMSTGYMCNKGWKMKRYNPAGAKVTVVEMPHEPERFNPRGGPNTADHVDILGRSNLNELILRIAAGKGDGIQDYVVSNIREYAERAKIYEEEE
;
A
#
# COMPACT_ATOMS: atom_id res chain seq x y z
N MET A 1 -18.24 10.19 64.94
CA MET A 1 -18.18 11.24 65.99
C MET A 1 -17.45 12.45 65.43
N ALA A 2 -18.00 13.63 65.71
CA ALA A 2 -17.41 14.98 65.66
C ALA A 2 -16.91 15.54 64.31
N SER A 3 -17.71 16.51 63.82
CA SER A 3 -17.41 17.58 62.89
C SER A 3 -16.56 18.69 63.52
N THR A 4 -15.95 19.55 62.69
CA THR A 4 -15.75 21.02 62.84
C THR A 4 -14.87 21.48 61.65
N LEU A 5 -15.33 22.18 60.61
CA LEU A 5 -15.91 23.52 60.48
C LEU A 5 -15.13 24.65 61.19
N ARG A 6 -14.42 25.47 60.41
CA ARG A 6 -14.42 26.94 60.57
C ARG A 6 -14.31 27.66 59.23
N ARG A 7 -15.27 28.57 59.05
CA ARG A 7 -15.58 29.44 57.92
C ARG A 7 -14.93 30.82 58.09
N ARG A 8 -14.44 31.38 56.97
CA ARG A 8 -14.72 32.69 56.34
C ARG A 8 -14.69 34.01 57.16
N VAL A 9 -14.19 35.07 56.51
CA VAL A 9 -14.81 36.40 56.17
C VAL A 9 -13.72 37.20 55.40
N PHE A 10 -13.81 37.59 54.11
CA PHE A 10 -14.69 38.50 53.31
C PHE A 10 -14.17 39.96 53.17
N GLY A 11 -14.15 40.48 51.93
CA GLY A 11 -14.15 41.91 51.57
C GLY A 11 -13.12 42.30 50.49
N ASN A 12 -13.36 42.12 49.19
CA ASN A 12 -13.97 43.03 48.18
C ASN A 12 -13.21 44.34 47.85
N GLY A 13 -12.84 44.50 46.56
CA GLY A 13 -12.46 45.76 45.92
C GLY A 13 -11.94 45.56 44.49
N ASN A 14 -12.74 45.91 43.48
CA ASN A 14 -12.44 45.91 42.04
C ASN A 14 -11.47 47.05 41.66
N ASP A 15 -10.61 46.82 40.65
CA ASP A 15 -10.56 47.56 39.37
C ASP A 15 -9.26 47.26 38.58
N THR A 16 -9.43 46.89 37.30
CA THR A 16 -8.45 46.77 36.19
C THR A 16 -8.06 48.17 35.63
N PRO A 17 -7.22 48.35 34.58
CA PRO A 17 -6.43 47.43 33.73
C PRO A 17 -4.96 47.91 33.44
N THR A 18 -4.22 47.16 32.60
CA THR A 18 -3.45 47.64 31.39
C THR A 18 -2.07 46.95 31.23
N GLU A 19 -1.90 46.24 30.10
CA GLU A 19 -0.65 45.71 29.52
C GLU A 19 0.31 46.85 29.08
N PRO A 20 1.64 46.66 29.08
CA PRO A 20 2.32 46.09 27.89
C PRO A 20 3.64 45.32 28.12
N LEU A 21 3.96 44.40 27.21
CA LEU A 21 5.33 43.95 26.86
C LEU A 21 6.02 45.04 25.99
N PRO A 22 7.37 45.21 25.93
CA PRO A 22 8.31 44.12 25.58
C PRO A 22 9.80 44.21 26.07
N ALA A 23 10.49 43.09 25.85
CA ALA A 23 11.91 42.94 25.42
C ALA A 23 13.13 43.11 26.37
N GLN A 24 13.94 42.03 26.33
CA GLN A 24 15.41 41.89 26.37
C GLN A 24 16.18 42.05 27.70
N THR A 25 16.79 40.95 28.14
CA THR A 25 17.82 40.90 29.20
C THR A 25 19.22 40.59 28.65
N PRO A 26 20.30 41.08 29.30
CA PRO A 26 21.64 41.20 28.72
C PRO A 26 22.66 40.13 29.18
N ARG A 27 23.79 40.12 28.46
CA ARG A 27 25.05 39.40 28.72
C ARG A 27 25.68 39.74 30.08
N ASP A 28 26.41 38.78 30.65
CA ASP A 28 27.46 39.04 31.64
C ASP A 28 28.73 38.21 31.35
N GLN A 29 29.90 38.80 31.64
CA GLN A 29 31.24 38.32 31.25
C GLN A 29 32.09 37.86 32.46
N SER A 30 32.76 36.70 32.29
CA SER A 30 34.15 36.31 32.68
C SER A 30 34.66 36.42 34.14
N PRO A 31 35.69 35.60 34.52
CA PRO A 31 37.07 36.09 34.38
C PRO A 31 38.13 35.05 33.93
N VAL A 32 39.25 35.60 33.41
CA VAL A 32 40.44 34.96 32.84
C VAL A 32 41.55 34.79 33.88
N ARG A 33 42.38 33.73 33.78
CA ARG A 33 43.81 33.72 34.22
C ARG A 33 44.70 32.86 33.29
N PRO A 34 46.03 33.10 33.25
CA PRO A 34 46.82 33.11 32.00
C PRO A 34 47.97 32.09 31.91
N GLY A 35 48.36 31.78 30.66
CA GLY A 35 49.73 31.37 30.29
C GLY A 35 49.86 30.00 29.64
N GLU A 36 50.06 29.94 28.32
CA GLU A 36 51.19 29.22 27.68
C GLU A 36 51.24 29.44 26.16
N LYS A 37 52.44 29.24 25.63
CA LYS A 37 52.99 29.81 24.40
C LYS A 37 52.46 29.17 23.11
N VAL A 38 52.16 30.01 22.13
CA VAL A 38 51.85 29.63 20.74
C VAL A 38 53.07 28.96 20.08
N LYS A 39 52.90 27.72 19.58
CA LYS A 39 53.80 27.08 18.62
C LYS A 39 53.17 27.05 17.23
N VAL A 40 53.65 27.93 16.36
CA VAL A 40 53.41 27.86 14.91
C VAL A 40 54.35 26.81 14.33
N VAL A 41 53.81 25.75 13.74
CA VAL A 41 54.59 24.74 13.00
C VAL A 41 54.40 24.96 11.50
N HIS A 42 55.46 25.45 10.85
CA HIS A 42 55.59 25.47 9.40
C HIS A 42 55.67 24.05 8.85
N LYS A 43 54.77 23.70 7.93
CA LYS A 43 54.84 22.44 7.16
C LYS A 43 55.80 22.65 5.97
N ARG A 44 56.98 22.02 6.06
CA ARG A 44 58.00 21.94 5.01
C ARG A 44 57.59 20.92 3.95
N LYS A 45 57.68 21.27 2.67
CA LYS A 45 57.55 20.36 1.52
C LYS A 45 58.77 19.44 1.47
N GLU A 46 58.57 18.13 1.51
CA GLU A 46 59.53 17.13 1.02
C GLU A 46 58.85 16.19 0.02
N THR A 47 59.51 16.08 -1.13
CA THR A 47 59.27 15.13 -2.23
C THR A 47 59.80 13.74 -1.89
N ARG A 48 59.05 12.67 -2.15
CA ARG A 48 59.62 11.31 -2.23
C ARG A 48 58.96 10.45 -3.32
N LYS A 49 59.83 9.91 -4.18
CA LYS A 49 59.57 9.02 -5.32
C LYS A 49 59.11 7.61 -4.92
N ARG A 50 58.30 7.01 -5.81
CA ARG A 50 58.11 5.57 -6.14
C ARG A 50 57.78 4.56 -5.02
N LYS A 51 56.55 4.00 -5.09
CA LYS A 51 56.21 2.62 -4.70
C LYS A 51 55.23 2.02 -5.72
N THR A 52 55.72 1.69 -6.91
CA THR A 52 55.00 0.93 -7.97
C THR A 52 55.26 -0.58 -7.89
N THR A 53 55.69 -1.11 -6.73
CA THR A 53 56.06 -2.52 -6.57
C THR A 53 54.95 -3.37 -5.92
N GLY A 54 53.92 -2.75 -5.32
CA GLY A 54 52.80 -3.48 -4.68
C GLY A 54 51.69 -3.91 -5.65
N ILE A 55 51.54 -3.22 -6.76
CA ILE A 55 50.44 -3.46 -7.73
C ILE A 55 50.76 -4.65 -8.64
N PHE A 56 52.05 -4.91 -8.91
CA PHE A 56 52.46 -6.03 -9.77
C PHE A 56 52.34 -7.39 -9.08
N LEU A 57 52.57 -7.46 -7.76
CA LEU A 57 52.46 -8.70 -6.97
C LEU A 57 51.00 -9.15 -6.76
N LEU A 58 50.07 -8.19 -6.58
CA LEU A 58 48.64 -8.46 -6.49
C LEU A 58 48.05 -8.89 -7.84
N GLY A 59 48.51 -8.30 -8.95
CA GLY A 59 48.12 -8.72 -10.30
C GLY A 59 48.59 -10.13 -10.66
N SER A 60 49.80 -10.53 -10.25
CA SER A 60 50.32 -11.88 -10.50
C SER A 60 49.63 -12.96 -9.66
N LEU A 61 49.17 -12.65 -8.44
CA LEU A 61 48.43 -13.59 -7.59
C LEU A 61 47.00 -13.81 -8.13
N PHE A 62 46.37 -12.74 -8.66
CA PHE A 62 45.05 -12.82 -9.29
C PHE A 62 45.10 -13.57 -10.64
N GLY A 63 46.19 -13.41 -11.40
CA GLY A 63 46.42 -14.14 -12.66
C GLY A 63 46.60 -15.65 -12.48
N ILE A 64 47.24 -16.10 -11.40
CA ILE A 64 47.42 -17.53 -11.09
C ILE A 64 46.10 -18.17 -10.63
N ILE A 65 45.28 -17.43 -9.87
CA ILE A 65 43.96 -17.89 -9.42
C ILE A 65 42.98 -17.97 -10.61
N ALA A 66 43.00 -16.98 -11.52
CA ALA A 66 42.21 -16.99 -12.74
C ALA A 66 42.65 -18.11 -13.71
N ALA A 67 43.96 -18.36 -13.86
CA ALA A 67 44.47 -19.46 -14.68
C ALA A 67 44.12 -20.85 -14.10
N GLY A 68 44.09 -20.99 -12.77
CA GLY A 68 43.64 -22.22 -12.09
C GLY A 68 42.15 -22.50 -12.25
N PHE A 69 41.33 -21.47 -12.43
CA PHE A 69 39.88 -21.60 -12.66
C PHE A 69 39.54 -21.95 -14.12
N PHE A 70 40.33 -21.47 -15.09
CA PHE A 70 40.15 -21.78 -16.52
C PHE A 70 40.83 -23.08 -16.98
N ALA A 71 41.78 -23.63 -16.21
CA ALA A 71 42.45 -24.90 -16.54
C ALA A 71 41.65 -26.17 -16.14
N LYS A 72 40.43 -26.01 -15.61
CA LYS A 72 39.60 -27.13 -15.11
C LYS A 72 38.46 -27.52 -16.04
N SER A 73 38.57 -27.20 -17.33
CA SER A 73 37.75 -27.79 -18.39
C SER A 73 38.59 -28.79 -19.20
N ASN A 74 38.72 -30.01 -18.69
CA ASN A 74 38.77 -31.24 -19.48
C ASN A 74 38.73 -32.48 -18.56
N ASP A 75 37.71 -33.29 -18.84
CA ASP A 75 37.42 -34.68 -18.48
C ASP A 75 37.19 -35.13 -17.02
N LEU A 76 35.91 -35.52 -16.82
CA LEU A 76 35.40 -36.74 -16.18
C LEU A 76 35.83 -37.06 -14.75
N ILE A 77 35.04 -36.62 -13.76
CA ILE A 77 34.73 -37.41 -12.56
C ILE A 77 33.29 -37.11 -12.11
N ASP A 78 32.45 -38.14 -12.06
CA ASP A 78 31.14 -38.17 -11.40
C ASP A 78 31.25 -37.67 -9.95
N PHE A 79 30.45 -36.67 -9.58
CA PHE A 79 30.19 -36.35 -8.18
C PHE A 79 28.69 -36.25 -7.96
N GLU A 80 28.18 -37.22 -7.20
CA GLU A 80 26.86 -37.26 -6.60
C GLU A 80 26.53 -35.93 -5.93
N PHE A 81 25.34 -35.39 -6.23
CA PHE A 81 24.76 -34.25 -5.52
C PHE A 81 24.42 -34.67 -4.09
N PRO A 82 24.97 -34.03 -3.04
CA PRO A 82 24.35 -34.07 -1.73
C PRO A 82 23.13 -33.17 -1.74
N GLU A 83 22.04 -33.68 -1.18
CA GLU A 83 20.80 -32.96 -0.88
C GLU A 83 21.08 -31.58 -0.25
N LEU A 84 20.71 -30.51 -0.94
CA LEU A 84 20.76 -29.14 -0.41
C LEU A 84 19.57 -28.92 0.55
N GLY A 85 19.73 -29.44 1.76
CA GLY A 85 19.09 -28.92 2.96
C GLY A 85 19.85 -27.71 3.49
N ASP A 86 19.10 -26.71 3.95
CA ASP A 86 19.51 -25.45 4.60
C ASP A 86 20.36 -24.46 3.80
N LEU A 87 19.66 -23.47 3.24
CA LEU A 87 20.23 -22.24 2.67
C LEU A 87 20.47 -21.23 3.81
N SER A 88 21.73 -20.98 4.16
CA SER A 88 22.11 -19.85 5.03
C SER A 88 22.17 -18.54 4.24
N MET A 89 21.90 -17.42 4.92
CA MET A 89 21.98 -16.05 4.38
C MET A 89 23.35 -15.69 3.79
N ASP A 90 24.41 -16.36 4.24
CA ASP A 90 25.80 -16.09 3.85
C ASP A 90 26.07 -16.39 2.37
N ASN A 91 25.46 -17.43 1.81
CA ASN A 91 25.57 -17.75 0.37
C ASN A 91 24.76 -16.78 -0.52
N LEU A 92 23.82 -16.04 0.05
CA LEU A 92 23.04 -15.03 -0.67
C LEU A 92 23.89 -13.77 -0.93
N PHE A 93 24.73 -13.38 0.05
CA PHE A 93 25.55 -12.16 -0.02
C PHE A 93 26.66 -12.22 -1.07
N GLU A 94 27.16 -13.40 -1.44
CA GLU A 94 28.24 -13.53 -2.42
C GLU A 94 27.77 -13.30 -3.88
N ILE A 95 26.48 -13.45 -4.15
CA ILE A 95 25.90 -13.40 -5.50
C ILE A 95 25.35 -11.99 -5.81
N LEU A 96 25.17 -11.15 -4.79
CA LEU A 96 24.52 -9.86 -4.91
C LEU A 96 25.54 -8.71 -5.04
N PRO A 97 25.24 -7.63 -5.80
CA PRO A 97 26.15 -6.48 -5.91
C PRO A 97 26.51 -5.88 -4.54
N ALA A 98 27.75 -5.41 -4.36
CA ALA A 98 28.25 -4.95 -3.05
C ALA A 98 27.41 -3.84 -2.39
N GLY A 99 26.81 -2.94 -3.19
CA GLY A 99 25.88 -1.93 -2.66
C GLY A 99 24.62 -2.55 -2.05
N PHE A 100 24.11 -3.61 -2.67
CA PHE A 100 22.92 -4.34 -2.21
C PHE A 100 23.17 -5.11 -0.91
N VAL A 101 24.34 -5.74 -0.77
CA VAL A 101 24.76 -6.42 0.46
C VAL A 101 24.82 -5.45 1.65
N LYS A 102 25.27 -4.21 1.40
CA LYS A 102 25.31 -3.16 2.41
C LYS A 102 23.90 -2.75 2.85
N ASP A 103 23.01 -2.46 1.91
CA ASP A 103 21.63 -2.06 2.19
C ASP A 103 20.86 -3.19 2.91
N MET A 104 21.12 -4.44 2.56
CA MET A 104 20.59 -5.62 3.26
C MET A 104 21.05 -5.71 4.73
N ARG A 105 22.35 -5.49 4.99
CA ARG A 105 22.87 -5.49 6.36
C ARG A 105 22.27 -4.36 7.19
N GLU A 106 22.07 -3.19 6.59
CA GLU A 106 21.41 -2.07 7.26
C GLU A 106 19.93 -2.38 7.58
N LEU A 107 19.20 -3.07 6.69
CA LEU A 107 17.82 -3.52 6.94
C LEU A 107 17.73 -4.53 8.10
N VAL A 108 18.58 -5.56 8.09
CA VAL A 108 18.58 -6.63 9.12
C VAL A 108 19.01 -6.07 10.49
N ASN A 109 19.99 -5.17 10.51
CA ASN A 109 20.42 -4.54 11.76
C ASN A 109 19.36 -3.53 12.27
N GLY A 110 18.74 -2.77 11.37
CA GLY A 110 17.64 -1.87 11.72
C GLY A 110 16.41 -2.59 12.28
N GLU A 111 16.14 -3.83 11.82
CA GLU A 111 15.10 -4.70 12.38
C GLU A 111 15.40 -5.11 13.83
N ARG A 112 16.64 -5.50 14.14
CA ARG A 112 17.06 -5.82 15.52
C ARG A 112 16.87 -4.63 16.45
N ASP A 113 17.38 -3.47 16.05
CA ASP A 113 17.29 -2.25 16.86
C ASP A 113 15.84 -1.76 17.00
N PHE A 114 15.00 -1.95 15.97
CA PHE A 114 13.58 -1.56 15.98
C PHE A 114 12.69 -2.51 16.81
N LEU A 115 12.88 -3.84 16.67
CA LEU A 115 12.20 -4.85 17.50
C LEU A 115 12.54 -4.70 18.99
N GLU A 116 13.73 -4.19 19.32
CA GLU A 116 14.13 -3.85 20.69
C GLU A 116 13.55 -2.51 21.18
N SER A 117 13.22 -1.57 20.29
CA SER A 117 12.76 -0.21 20.64
C SER A 117 11.26 -0.07 20.87
N TYR A 118 10.43 -1.00 20.37
CA TYR A 118 8.97 -0.95 20.47
C TYR A 118 8.45 -2.23 21.11
N ASP A 119 7.75 -2.13 22.26
CA ASP A 119 7.07 -3.27 22.86
C ASP A 119 5.92 -3.70 21.94
N ALA A 120 6.21 -4.72 21.12
CA ALA A 120 5.37 -5.28 20.07
C ALA A 120 3.93 -5.60 20.52
N PHE A 121 3.76 -5.94 21.81
CA PHE A 121 2.50 -6.35 22.41
C PHE A 121 1.87 -5.27 23.30
N SER A 122 2.48 -4.08 23.41
CA SER A 122 2.07 -3.03 24.35
C SER A 122 0.60 -2.62 24.24
N VAL A 123 0.09 -2.46 23.01
CA VAL A 123 -1.32 -2.08 22.77
C VAL A 123 -2.25 -3.20 23.19
N GLY A 124 -1.92 -4.45 22.84
CA GLY A 124 -2.68 -5.63 23.22
C GLY A 124 -2.67 -5.86 24.73
N HIS A 125 -1.53 -5.67 25.41
CA HIS A 125 -1.42 -5.73 26.86
C HIS A 125 -2.23 -4.63 27.56
N LYS A 126 -2.20 -3.40 27.04
CA LYS A 126 -3.03 -2.29 27.52
C LYS A 126 -4.51 -2.66 27.43
N VAL A 127 -4.99 -3.04 26.25
CA VAL A 127 -6.39 -3.39 26.01
C VAL A 127 -6.84 -4.59 26.87
N ARG A 128 -5.98 -5.60 27.04
CA ARG A 128 -6.23 -6.72 27.95
C ARG A 128 -6.30 -6.28 29.42
N SER A 129 -5.47 -5.33 29.84
CA SER A 129 -5.50 -4.79 31.21
C SER A 129 -6.81 -4.03 31.51
N GLU A 130 -7.49 -3.53 30.47
CA GLU A 130 -8.85 -2.95 30.56
C GLU A 130 -9.95 -4.04 30.68
N GLY A 131 -9.58 -5.32 30.71
CA GLY A 131 -10.51 -6.45 30.85
C GLY A 131 -11.10 -6.95 29.53
N LEU A 132 -10.52 -6.58 28.38
CA LEU A 132 -10.95 -7.05 27.06
C LEU A 132 -10.27 -8.37 26.68
N SER A 133 -11.00 -9.20 25.95
CA SER A 133 -10.55 -10.50 25.43
C SER A 133 -11.15 -10.73 24.05
N SER A 134 -10.67 -11.76 23.33
CA SER A 134 -11.27 -12.20 22.06
C SER A 134 -12.78 -12.41 22.21
N HIS A 135 -13.58 -11.77 21.34
CA HIS A 135 -15.04 -11.87 21.37
C HIS A 135 -15.61 -12.39 20.06
N HIS A 136 -15.30 -11.73 18.93
CA HIS A 136 -15.70 -12.14 17.59
C HIS A 136 -14.56 -12.88 16.88
N PRO A 137 -14.84 -13.89 16.04
CA PRO A 137 -13.83 -14.41 15.12
C PRO A 137 -13.36 -13.30 14.16
N MET A 138 -12.08 -13.31 13.83
CA MET A 138 -11.45 -12.26 13.01
C MET A 138 -11.00 -12.81 11.65
N VAL A 139 -11.33 -12.11 10.57
CA VAL A 139 -10.77 -12.40 9.24
C VAL A 139 -10.02 -11.19 8.71
N LEU A 140 -8.77 -11.40 8.30
CA LEU A 140 -7.89 -10.37 7.75
C LEU A 140 -7.80 -10.53 6.23
N ILE A 141 -8.08 -9.47 5.48
CA ILE A 141 -8.05 -9.45 4.01
C ILE A 141 -6.95 -8.47 3.57
N PRO A 142 -5.80 -8.98 3.08
CA PRO A 142 -4.64 -8.15 2.73
C PRO A 142 -4.87 -7.30 1.46
N GLY A 143 -4.05 -6.27 1.31
CA GLY A 143 -4.03 -5.41 0.12
C GLY A 143 -3.25 -6.01 -1.07
N VAL A 144 -3.10 -5.19 -2.11
CA VAL A 144 -2.26 -5.49 -3.27
C VAL A 144 -0.82 -5.77 -2.81
N ILE A 145 -0.10 -6.63 -3.53
CA ILE A 145 1.29 -7.04 -3.29
C ILE A 145 1.63 -7.60 -1.90
N SER A 146 0.68 -7.63 -0.96
CA SER A 146 0.91 -7.92 0.46
C SER A 146 0.95 -9.41 0.77
N THR A 147 0.45 -10.24 -0.13
CA THR A 147 0.49 -11.71 -0.03
C THR A 147 1.68 -12.26 -0.78
N GLY A 148 2.51 -13.06 -0.12
CA GLY A 148 3.59 -13.80 -0.79
C GLY A 148 3.05 -14.79 -1.83
N LEU A 149 3.74 -14.93 -2.97
CA LEU A 149 3.35 -15.86 -4.05
C LEU A 149 4.37 -16.98 -4.18
N GLU A 150 3.93 -18.22 -4.04
CA GLU A 150 4.75 -19.43 -4.05
C GLU A 150 4.59 -20.21 -5.35
N SER A 151 5.70 -20.71 -5.91
CA SER A 151 5.68 -21.58 -7.08
C SER A 151 5.32 -23.01 -6.73
N TRP A 152 4.41 -23.56 -7.53
CA TRP A 152 3.93 -24.94 -7.51
C TRP A 152 4.10 -25.60 -8.88
N GLY A 153 4.86 -24.98 -9.78
CA GLY A 153 5.11 -25.50 -11.12
C GLY A 153 6.09 -26.67 -11.08
N THR A 154 5.81 -27.70 -11.88
CA THR A 154 6.65 -28.90 -12.01
C THR A 154 7.30 -29.01 -13.40
N SER A 155 7.16 -27.98 -14.22
CA SER A 155 7.87 -27.89 -15.51
C SER A 155 9.38 -27.70 -15.26
N ASN A 156 10.22 -28.02 -16.25
CA ASN A 156 11.67 -27.86 -16.13
C ASN A 156 12.09 -26.42 -15.77
N GLU A 157 11.35 -25.42 -16.26
CA GLU A 157 11.60 -24.00 -15.99
C GLU A 157 11.15 -23.56 -14.58
N SER A 158 10.10 -24.19 -14.03
CA SER A 158 9.56 -23.88 -12.70
C SER A 158 10.17 -24.73 -11.57
N LEU A 159 10.72 -25.90 -11.89
CA LEU A 159 11.23 -26.87 -10.91
C LEU A 159 12.28 -26.28 -9.95
N PRO A 160 13.24 -25.43 -10.40
CA PRO A 160 14.20 -24.78 -9.49
C PRO A 160 13.54 -23.87 -8.44
N TYR A 161 12.31 -23.43 -8.70
CA TYR A 161 11.53 -22.54 -7.85
C TYR A 161 10.41 -23.25 -7.10
N PHE A 162 10.23 -24.57 -7.25
CA PHE A 162 9.17 -25.30 -6.56
C PHE A 162 9.20 -25.03 -5.05
N ARG A 163 8.04 -24.64 -4.49
CA ARG A 163 7.83 -24.25 -3.09
C ARG A 163 8.67 -23.06 -2.62
N LYS A 164 9.24 -22.28 -3.54
CA LYS A 164 9.88 -20.99 -3.24
C LYS A 164 8.92 -19.85 -3.53
N ARG A 165 8.99 -18.82 -2.69
CA ARG A 165 8.22 -17.58 -2.85
C ARG A 165 8.87 -16.71 -3.92
N LEU A 166 8.27 -16.65 -5.11
CA LEU A 166 8.69 -15.77 -6.21
C LEU A 166 8.19 -14.33 -6.06
N TRP A 167 7.34 -14.07 -5.06
CA TRP A 167 6.99 -12.73 -4.59
C TRP A 167 7.05 -12.69 -3.06
N GLY A 168 7.63 -11.63 -2.49
CA GLY A 168 7.74 -11.46 -1.04
C GLY A 168 8.73 -12.42 -0.38
N SER A 169 9.91 -12.61 -0.98
CA SER A 169 11.01 -13.32 -0.32
C SER A 169 12.38 -13.04 -0.93
N TRP A 170 13.44 -13.52 -0.28
CA TRP A 170 14.79 -13.52 -0.83
C TRP A 170 14.95 -14.33 -2.14
N SER A 171 14.10 -15.34 -2.34
CA SER A 171 14.10 -16.11 -3.59
C SER A 171 13.65 -15.27 -4.78
N MET A 172 12.73 -14.31 -4.57
CA MET A 172 12.33 -13.33 -5.59
C MET A 172 13.53 -12.50 -6.06
N MET A 173 14.28 -11.91 -5.12
CA MET A 173 15.44 -11.07 -5.45
C MET A 173 16.52 -11.85 -6.20
N ARG A 174 16.79 -13.09 -5.77
CA ARG A 174 17.73 -13.96 -6.48
C ARG A 174 17.24 -14.26 -7.90
N ALA A 175 15.96 -14.57 -8.08
CA ALA A 175 15.38 -14.84 -9.40
C ALA A 175 15.42 -13.60 -10.30
N LEU A 176 15.09 -12.42 -9.79
CA LEU A 176 15.19 -11.15 -10.52
C LEU A 176 16.60 -10.86 -11.04
N VAL A 177 17.63 -11.18 -10.26
CA VAL A 177 19.04 -10.92 -10.63
C VAL A 177 19.59 -11.99 -11.57
N MET A 178 19.32 -13.27 -11.28
CA MET A 178 19.97 -14.40 -11.94
C MET A 178 19.16 -14.96 -13.12
N ASP A 179 17.85 -14.74 -13.14
CA ASP A 179 16.90 -15.39 -14.05
C ASP A 179 15.67 -14.50 -14.31
N LYS A 180 15.93 -13.24 -14.67
CA LYS A 180 14.92 -12.18 -14.83
C LYS A 180 13.76 -12.60 -15.74
N GLU A 181 14.06 -13.18 -16.90
CA GLU A 181 13.06 -13.57 -17.90
C GLU A 181 12.12 -14.66 -17.39
N ASN A 182 12.67 -15.66 -16.70
CA ASN A 182 11.85 -16.73 -16.13
C ASN A 182 11.03 -16.21 -14.94
N TRP A 183 11.59 -15.34 -14.09
CA TRP A 183 10.83 -14.67 -13.04
C TRP A 183 9.67 -13.85 -13.62
N LYS A 184 9.94 -13.06 -14.66
CA LYS A 184 8.93 -12.27 -15.38
C LYS A 184 7.81 -13.16 -15.92
N ARG A 185 8.17 -14.27 -16.58
CA ARG A 185 7.21 -15.29 -17.07
C ARG A 185 6.36 -15.89 -15.95
N HIS A 186 6.94 -16.14 -14.77
CA HIS A 186 6.18 -16.68 -13.64
C HIS A 186 5.17 -15.66 -13.10
N ILE A 187 5.59 -14.40 -13.01
CA ILE A 187 4.86 -13.33 -12.37
C ILE A 187 3.76 -12.75 -13.27
N MET A 188 3.97 -12.70 -14.59
CA MET A 188 2.93 -12.31 -15.55
C MET A 188 1.85 -13.39 -15.68
N LEU A 189 0.60 -12.97 -15.88
CA LEU A 189 -0.47 -13.87 -16.28
C LEU A 189 -0.53 -13.98 -17.81
N ASP A 190 -1.14 -15.07 -18.27
CA ASP A 190 -1.40 -15.28 -19.69
C ASP A 190 -2.35 -14.22 -20.23
N HIS A 191 -1.93 -13.54 -21.31
CA HIS A 191 -2.62 -12.39 -21.87
C HIS A 191 -4.03 -12.71 -22.38
N ALA A 192 -4.29 -13.96 -22.80
CA ALA A 192 -5.59 -14.36 -23.36
C ALA A 192 -6.57 -14.81 -22.28
N THR A 193 -6.10 -15.57 -21.29
CA THR A 193 -6.95 -16.21 -20.29
C THR A 193 -7.03 -15.42 -18.98
N GLY A 194 -6.04 -14.58 -18.68
CA GLY A 194 -5.89 -13.90 -17.40
C GLY A 194 -5.62 -14.86 -16.23
N LEU A 195 -5.01 -16.02 -16.52
CA LEU A 195 -4.64 -17.08 -15.58
C LEU A 195 -3.13 -17.37 -15.68
N ASP A 196 -2.63 -18.36 -14.94
CA ASP A 196 -1.21 -18.73 -15.00
C ASP A 196 -0.80 -19.17 -16.43
N PRO A 197 0.37 -18.74 -16.93
CA PRO A 197 0.88 -19.20 -18.21
C PRO A 197 1.12 -20.72 -18.26
N PRO A 198 1.08 -21.35 -19.46
CA PRO A 198 1.39 -22.77 -19.60
C PRO A 198 2.75 -23.14 -19.01
N GLY A 199 2.76 -24.17 -18.15
CA GLY A 199 3.95 -24.66 -17.46
C GLY A 199 4.30 -23.92 -16.16
N VAL A 200 3.64 -22.79 -15.87
CA VAL A 200 3.78 -22.03 -14.64
C VAL A 200 2.60 -22.33 -13.72
N LYS A 201 2.85 -22.36 -12.40
CA LYS A 201 1.80 -22.44 -11.40
C LYS A 201 2.22 -21.64 -10.19
N LEU A 202 1.58 -20.50 -9.94
CA LEU A 202 1.82 -19.66 -8.76
C LEU A 202 0.59 -19.63 -7.87
N ARG A 203 0.77 -19.78 -6.55
CA ARG A 203 -0.33 -19.74 -5.58
C ARG A 203 0.00 -18.76 -4.47
N ALA A 204 -1.05 -18.12 -3.95
CA ALA A 204 -0.94 -17.34 -2.72
C ALA A 204 -0.43 -18.23 -1.58
N ALA A 205 0.58 -17.76 -0.85
CA ALA A 205 0.96 -18.34 0.43
C ALA A 205 -0.27 -18.34 1.36
N GLN A 206 -0.28 -19.25 2.33
CA GLN A 206 -1.42 -19.47 3.23
C GLN A 206 -1.00 -19.27 4.68
N GLY A 207 -1.97 -18.92 5.54
CA GLY A 207 -1.73 -18.64 6.96
C GLY A 207 -1.21 -17.22 7.22
N PHE A 208 -0.87 -16.92 8.47
CA PHE A 208 -0.36 -15.59 8.90
C PHE A 208 0.97 -15.25 8.22
N ASP A 209 1.88 -16.22 8.11
CA ASP A 209 3.17 -16.08 7.41
C ASP A 209 3.06 -15.61 5.95
N ALA A 210 1.86 -15.64 5.35
CA ALA A 210 1.60 -15.13 4.01
C ALA A 210 1.60 -13.61 3.94
N THR A 211 1.30 -12.93 5.05
CA THR A 211 1.03 -11.47 5.12
C THR A 211 1.73 -10.76 6.27
N ASP A 212 2.37 -11.48 7.19
CA ASP A 212 3.05 -10.88 8.35
C ASP A 212 4.16 -9.92 7.92
N PHE A 213 5.02 -10.40 7.03
CA PHE A 213 6.16 -9.68 6.48
C PHE A 213 6.17 -9.82 4.96
N PHE A 214 6.45 -8.73 4.26
CA PHE A 214 6.66 -8.79 2.82
C PHE A 214 7.99 -9.50 2.51
N ILE A 215 9.06 -9.05 3.14
CA ILE A 215 10.39 -9.66 3.21
C ILE A 215 10.84 -9.47 4.66
N THR A 216 11.72 -10.33 5.16
CA THR A 216 12.40 -10.15 6.47
C THR A 216 12.81 -8.67 6.66
N GLY A 217 12.43 -8.05 7.78
CA GLY A 217 12.64 -6.63 8.05
C GLY A 217 11.56 -5.66 7.55
N TYR A 218 10.56 -6.11 6.80
CA TYR A 218 9.44 -5.28 6.32
C TYR A 218 8.09 -5.86 6.74
N TRP A 219 7.59 -5.41 7.90
CA TRP A 219 6.30 -5.85 8.44
C TRP A 219 5.11 -5.23 7.66
N ILE A 220 4.02 -6.00 7.54
CA ILE A 220 2.73 -5.52 7.04
C ILE A 220 1.66 -5.73 8.11
N TRP A 221 1.24 -6.98 8.35
CA TRP A 221 0.17 -7.29 9.31
C TRP A 221 0.68 -7.73 10.69
N ASN A 222 1.97 -7.99 10.83
CA ASN A 222 2.56 -8.56 12.04
C ASN A 222 2.18 -7.78 13.32
N LYS A 223 2.17 -6.44 13.30
CA LYS A 223 1.80 -5.62 14.47
C LYS A 223 0.35 -5.81 14.91
N ILE A 224 -0.58 -5.95 13.96
CA ILE A 224 -1.98 -6.25 14.28
C ILE A 224 -2.09 -7.64 14.89
N ILE A 225 -1.38 -8.62 14.32
CA ILE A 225 -1.43 -10.02 14.75
C ILE A 225 -0.82 -10.21 16.15
N GLU A 226 0.32 -9.58 16.45
CA GLU A 226 0.91 -9.57 17.80
C GLU A 226 -0.07 -9.03 18.85
N ASN A 227 -0.74 -7.92 18.52
CA ASN A 227 -1.71 -7.31 19.43
C ASN A 227 -3.01 -8.12 19.55
N LEU A 228 -3.48 -8.77 18.49
CA LEU A 228 -4.60 -9.71 18.53
C LEU A 228 -4.24 -10.93 19.41
N ALA A 229 -3.04 -11.49 19.26
CA ALA A 229 -2.57 -12.61 20.06
C ALA A 229 -2.58 -12.29 21.57
N SER A 230 -2.30 -11.04 21.94
CA SER A 230 -2.42 -10.59 23.34
C SER A 230 -3.82 -10.76 23.92
N LEU A 231 -4.86 -10.62 23.09
CA LEU A 231 -6.27 -10.78 23.48
C LEU A 231 -6.76 -12.23 23.45
N GLY A 232 -5.92 -13.18 23.01
CA GLY A 232 -6.27 -14.60 22.88
C GLY A 232 -6.67 -15.03 21.47
N TYR A 233 -6.30 -14.25 20.44
CA TYR A 233 -6.45 -14.69 19.06
C TYR A 233 -5.32 -15.61 18.62
N ASP A 234 -5.66 -16.64 17.87
CA ASP A 234 -4.74 -17.61 17.30
C ASP A 234 -5.35 -18.18 15.98
N PRO A 235 -4.69 -19.11 15.27
CA PRO A 235 -5.23 -19.68 14.02
C PRO A 235 -6.60 -20.39 14.14
N THR A 236 -7.13 -20.61 15.35
CA THR A 236 -8.43 -21.27 15.56
C THR A 236 -9.61 -20.30 15.51
N ASN A 237 -9.40 -19.04 15.88
CA ASN A 237 -10.44 -17.99 15.94
C ASN A 237 -10.09 -16.74 15.11
N SER A 238 -8.95 -16.78 14.41
CA SER A 238 -8.56 -15.75 13.45
C SER A 238 -7.97 -16.37 12.18
N PHE A 239 -8.21 -15.73 11.03
CA PHE A 239 -7.81 -16.24 9.73
C PHE A 239 -7.35 -15.11 8.82
N THR A 240 -6.25 -15.34 8.10
CA THR A 240 -5.82 -14.45 7.00
C THR A 240 -6.31 -15.02 5.67
N ALA A 241 -7.23 -14.31 5.03
CA ALA A 241 -7.74 -14.63 3.71
C ALA A 241 -6.76 -14.18 2.61
N ALA A 242 -5.59 -14.82 2.58
CA ALA A 242 -4.55 -14.56 1.59
C ALA A 242 -5.01 -14.99 0.18
N TYR A 243 -4.77 -14.13 -0.81
CA TYR A 243 -5.16 -14.34 -2.21
C TYR A 243 -4.09 -13.86 -3.19
N ASP A 244 -4.21 -14.30 -4.45
CA ASP A 244 -3.34 -13.86 -5.53
C ASP A 244 -3.85 -12.54 -6.11
N TRP A 245 -3.28 -11.45 -5.62
CA TRP A 245 -3.59 -10.08 -5.98
C TRP A 245 -3.34 -9.73 -7.46
N ARG A 246 -2.73 -10.62 -8.25
CA ARG A 246 -2.55 -10.42 -9.71
C ARG A 246 -3.81 -10.72 -10.51
N LEU A 247 -4.67 -11.59 -9.99
CA LEU A 247 -5.84 -12.07 -10.71
C LEU A 247 -6.96 -11.03 -10.73
N ALA A 248 -7.74 -11.04 -11.81
CA ALA A 248 -9.02 -10.37 -11.80
C ALA A 248 -9.98 -11.01 -10.78
N TYR A 249 -10.88 -10.24 -10.18
CA TYR A 249 -11.75 -10.75 -9.11
C TYR A 249 -12.59 -11.97 -9.53
N PRO A 250 -13.21 -12.02 -10.72
CA PRO A 250 -13.86 -13.25 -11.19
C PRO A 250 -12.91 -14.46 -11.31
N ASN A 251 -11.64 -14.21 -11.64
CA ASN A 251 -10.62 -15.25 -11.77
C ASN A 251 -10.10 -15.76 -10.41
N LEU A 252 -10.22 -14.98 -9.33
CA LEU A 252 -9.95 -15.46 -7.97
C LEU A 252 -10.83 -16.65 -7.63
N GLU A 253 -12.12 -16.59 -7.99
CA GLU A 253 -13.01 -17.73 -7.83
C GLU A 253 -12.69 -18.83 -8.83
N LYS A 254 -12.61 -18.50 -10.12
CA LYS A 254 -12.39 -19.49 -11.18
C LYS A 254 -11.14 -20.35 -10.95
N ARG A 255 -10.02 -19.75 -10.55
CA ARG A 255 -8.72 -20.44 -10.40
C ARG A 255 -8.55 -21.06 -9.01
N ASP A 256 -8.84 -20.28 -7.97
CA ASP A 256 -8.45 -20.61 -6.60
C ASP A 256 -9.63 -20.96 -5.69
N GLN A 257 -10.87 -20.77 -6.19
CA GLN A 257 -12.09 -20.90 -5.39
C GLN A 257 -12.04 -20.02 -4.14
N TYR A 258 -11.41 -18.85 -4.28
CA TYR A 258 -11.08 -17.97 -3.15
C TYR A 258 -12.32 -17.53 -2.39
N PHE A 259 -13.38 -17.08 -3.08
CA PHE A 259 -14.59 -16.59 -2.43
C PHE A 259 -15.40 -17.74 -1.83
N SER A 260 -15.47 -18.89 -2.50
CA SER A 260 -16.06 -20.11 -1.93
C SER A 260 -15.36 -20.53 -0.63
N ARG A 261 -14.02 -20.51 -0.61
CA ARG A 261 -13.24 -20.82 0.59
C ARG A 261 -13.46 -19.78 1.69
N LEU A 262 -13.46 -18.49 1.35
CA LEU A 262 -13.70 -17.41 2.31
C LEU A 262 -15.08 -17.53 2.96
N LYS A 263 -16.13 -17.71 2.15
CA LYS A 263 -17.51 -17.95 2.62
C LYS A 263 -17.59 -19.15 3.57
N ALA A 264 -16.98 -20.28 3.19
CA ALA A 264 -16.96 -21.48 4.02
C ALA A 264 -16.23 -21.26 5.37
N HIS A 265 -15.12 -20.53 5.38
CA HIS A 265 -14.41 -20.20 6.64
C HIS A 265 -15.27 -19.31 7.54
N ILE A 266 -15.92 -18.30 6.97
CA ILE A 266 -16.81 -17.40 7.73
C ILE A 266 -17.99 -18.18 8.31
N GLU A 267 -18.70 -18.97 7.50
CA GLU A 267 -19.82 -19.78 7.96
C GLU A 267 -19.40 -20.78 9.04
N MET A 268 -18.22 -21.38 8.91
CA MET A 268 -17.66 -22.29 9.91
C MET A 268 -17.33 -21.56 11.22
N ALA A 269 -16.68 -20.39 11.16
CA ALA A 269 -16.36 -19.59 12.33
C ALA A 269 -17.63 -19.17 13.09
N VAL A 270 -18.66 -18.72 12.38
CA VAL A 270 -19.95 -18.37 12.98
C VAL A 270 -20.60 -19.59 13.63
N LYS A 271 -20.54 -20.75 12.99
CA LYS A 271 -21.11 -22.00 13.52
C LYS A 271 -20.39 -22.49 14.78
N LEU A 272 -19.07 -22.32 14.86
CA LEU A 272 -18.26 -22.78 16.00
C LEU A 272 -18.38 -21.85 17.20
N ASP A 273 -18.28 -20.55 16.98
CA ASP A 273 -18.26 -19.56 18.07
C ASP A 273 -19.64 -18.99 18.39
N ASN A 274 -20.65 -19.31 17.58
CA ASN A 274 -22.01 -18.78 17.66
C ASN A 274 -22.06 -17.25 17.68
N LYS A 275 -21.15 -16.62 16.93
CA LYS A 275 -21.04 -15.17 16.79
C LYS A 275 -20.68 -14.78 15.37
N LYS A 276 -21.22 -13.64 14.93
CA LYS A 276 -20.87 -13.01 13.66
C LYS A 276 -19.39 -12.61 13.65
N VAL A 277 -18.74 -12.71 12.49
CA VAL A 277 -17.32 -12.40 12.31
C VAL A 277 -17.07 -10.91 12.14
N VAL A 278 -15.86 -10.47 12.49
CA VAL A 278 -15.35 -9.15 12.15
C VAL A 278 -14.36 -9.30 10.99
N LEU A 279 -14.61 -8.57 9.91
CA LEU A 279 -13.79 -8.59 8.70
C LEU A 279 -12.93 -7.33 8.67
N THR A 280 -11.61 -7.48 8.63
CA THR A 280 -10.67 -6.35 8.54
C THR A 280 -9.96 -6.41 7.20
N SER A 281 -10.11 -5.36 6.40
CA SER A 281 -9.48 -5.26 5.09
C SER A 281 -8.55 -4.06 5.01
N HIS A 282 -7.50 -4.17 4.20
CA HIS A 282 -6.56 -3.08 3.94
C HIS A 282 -6.44 -2.79 2.45
N SER A 283 -6.40 -1.52 2.05
CA SER A 283 -6.10 -1.10 0.67
C SER A 283 -7.01 -1.80 -0.35
N MET A 284 -6.45 -2.43 -1.39
CA MET A 284 -7.18 -3.24 -2.38
C MET A 284 -8.02 -4.37 -1.77
N GLY A 285 -7.63 -4.88 -0.60
CA GLY A 285 -8.40 -5.89 0.12
C GLY A 285 -9.81 -5.43 0.48
N SER A 286 -10.03 -4.11 0.63
CA SER A 286 -11.36 -3.53 0.84
C SER A 286 -12.24 -3.65 -0.40
N GLN A 287 -11.68 -3.49 -1.60
CA GLN A 287 -12.41 -3.72 -2.85
C GLN A 287 -12.71 -5.22 -3.06
N VAL A 288 -11.76 -6.10 -2.72
CA VAL A 288 -11.97 -7.56 -2.77
C VAL A 288 -13.09 -7.99 -1.82
N LEU A 289 -13.12 -7.43 -0.61
CA LEU A 289 -14.17 -7.71 0.36
C LEU A 289 -15.53 -7.14 -0.09
N PHE A 290 -15.54 -5.94 -0.66
CA PHE A 290 -16.76 -5.36 -1.22
C PHE A 290 -17.32 -6.24 -2.35
N TYR A 291 -16.48 -6.66 -3.31
CA TYR A 291 -16.86 -7.62 -4.35
C TYR A 291 -17.36 -8.95 -3.75
N PHE A 292 -16.71 -9.44 -2.71
CA PHE A 292 -17.10 -10.67 -2.03
C PHE A 292 -18.51 -10.60 -1.45
N PHE A 293 -18.95 -9.46 -0.90
CA PHE A 293 -20.31 -9.33 -0.40
C PHE A 293 -21.37 -9.55 -1.49
N HIS A 294 -21.18 -8.92 -2.65
CA HIS A 294 -22.06 -9.14 -3.81
C HIS A 294 -21.98 -10.57 -4.32
N TRP A 295 -20.77 -11.12 -4.44
CA TRP A 295 -20.58 -12.51 -4.85
C TRP A 295 -21.30 -13.47 -3.90
N ALA A 296 -21.18 -13.27 -2.58
CA ALA A 296 -21.77 -14.14 -1.56
C ALA A 296 -23.30 -14.10 -1.60
N ALA A 297 -23.89 -12.92 -1.81
CA ALA A 297 -25.34 -12.75 -1.93
C ALA A 297 -25.89 -13.31 -3.26
N SER A 298 -25.16 -13.15 -4.36
CA SER A 298 -25.61 -13.46 -5.72
C SER A 298 -25.96 -14.94 -5.95
N GLU A 299 -27.06 -15.18 -6.66
CA GLU A 299 -27.48 -16.50 -7.18
C GLU A 299 -26.47 -17.12 -8.16
N HIS A 300 -25.68 -16.29 -8.84
CA HIS A 300 -24.63 -16.73 -9.76
C HIS A 300 -23.27 -16.91 -9.07
N GLY A 301 -23.14 -16.47 -7.82
CA GLY A 301 -21.94 -16.60 -7.00
C GLY A 301 -22.12 -17.60 -5.87
N GLY A 302 -22.03 -17.11 -4.64
CA GLY A 302 -22.04 -17.88 -3.40
C GLY A 302 -23.40 -18.37 -2.92
N LYS A 303 -24.50 -17.91 -3.54
CA LYS A 303 -25.89 -18.35 -3.25
C LYS A 303 -26.25 -18.27 -1.76
N GLY A 304 -25.74 -17.24 -1.09
CA GLY A 304 -26.03 -16.97 0.31
C GLY A 304 -27.35 -16.23 0.52
N GLY A 305 -27.84 -15.53 -0.51
CA GLY A 305 -28.95 -14.60 -0.42
C GLY A 305 -28.53 -13.24 0.15
N ASP A 306 -29.37 -12.21 -0.04
CA ASP A 306 -29.09 -10.84 0.41
C ASP A 306 -28.90 -10.74 1.93
N ASP A 307 -29.48 -11.66 2.70
CA ASP A 307 -29.38 -11.72 4.15
C ASP A 307 -28.13 -12.46 4.66
N TRP A 308 -27.23 -12.91 3.76
CA TRP A 308 -26.02 -13.63 4.16
C TRP A 308 -25.11 -12.78 5.04
N VAL A 309 -24.89 -11.52 4.67
CA VAL A 309 -24.05 -10.58 5.44
C VAL A 309 -24.71 -10.30 6.79
N GLU A 310 -26.02 -10.07 6.81
CA GLU A 310 -26.77 -9.89 8.05
C GLU A 310 -26.63 -11.10 8.99
N LYS A 311 -26.60 -12.33 8.48
CA LYS A 311 -26.45 -13.53 9.32
C LYS A 311 -25.03 -13.74 9.86
N HIS A 312 -24.00 -13.37 9.11
CA HIS A 312 -22.64 -13.84 9.38
C HIS A 312 -21.63 -12.75 9.77
N VAL A 313 -21.86 -11.49 9.42
CA VAL A 313 -20.88 -10.41 9.59
C VAL A 313 -21.39 -9.40 10.60
N ASP A 314 -20.58 -9.12 11.62
CA ASP A 314 -20.85 -8.09 12.63
C ASP A 314 -20.39 -6.73 12.14
N SER A 315 -19.10 -6.67 11.79
CA SER A 315 -18.42 -5.43 11.47
C SER A 315 -17.45 -5.62 10.30
N TRP A 316 -17.38 -4.60 9.45
CA TRP A 316 -16.33 -4.43 8.44
C TRP A 316 -15.43 -3.28 8.85
N ILE A 317 -14.15 -3.58 9.11
CA ILE A 317 -13.10 -2.59 9.35
C ILE A 317 -12.35 -2.36 8.04
N ASN A 318 -12.65 -1.24 7.38
CA ASN A 318 -12.00 -0.78 6.17
C ASN A 318 -10.81 0.13 6.51
N VAL A 319 -9.58 -0.41 6.39
CA VAL A 319 -8.34 0.33 6.66
C VAL A 319 -7.73 0.84 5.35
N SER A 320 -7.69 2.17 5.16
CA SER A 320 -7.14 2.82 3.96
C SER A 320 -7.62 2.19 2.64
N GLY A 321 -8.89 1.78 2.56
CA GLY A 321 -9.44 1.15 1.36
C GLY A 321 -9.47 2.12 0.18
N CYS A 322 -8.96 1.71 -0.97
CA CYS A 322 -9.00 2.46 -2.21
C CYS A 322 -10.36 2.33 -2.90
N MET A 323 -11.43 2.73 -2.21
CA MET A 323 -12.81 2.45 -2.65
C MET A 323 -13.14 3.05 -4.02
N LEU A 324 -12.48 4.15 -4.42
CA LEU A 324 -12.62 4.76 -5.75
C LEU A 324 -11.36 4.59 -6.62
N GLY A 325 -10.48 3.65 -6.27
CA GLY A 325 -9.20 3.43 -6.96
C GLY A 325 -8.08 4.39 -6.52
N ALA A 326 -6.92 4.32 -7.16
CA ALA A 326 -5.81 5.24 -6.98
C ALA A 326 -5.38 5.82 -8.33
N VAL A 327 -5.28 7.15 -8.43
CA VAL A 327 -4.96 7.79 -9.71
C VAL A 327 -3.55 7.45 -10.21
N LYS A 328 -2.65 7.04 -9.30
CA LYS A 328 -1.30 6.57 -9.65
C LYS A 328 -1.29 5.30 -10.50
N ASP A 329 -2.33 4.48 -10.44
CA ASP A 329 -2.38 3.25 -11.22
C ASP A 329 -2.48 3.55 -12.72
N VAL A 330 -3.05 4.69 -13.11
CA VAL A 330 -3.03 5.15 -14.50
C VAL A 330 -1.59 5.38 -14.96
N ALA A 331 -0.78 6.10 -14.18
CA ALA A 331 0.63 6.36 -14.52
C ALA A 331 1.48 5.09 -14.52
N ALA A 332 1.25 4.21 -13.54
CA ALA A 332 1.90 2.91 -13.42
C ALA A 332 1.66 2.04 -14.66
N ILE A 333 0.40 1.89 -15.09
CA ILE A 333 0.03 1.03 -16.22
C ILE A 333 0.40 1.68 -17.56
N LEU A 334 0.28 3.00 -17.67
CA LEU A 334 0.59 3.72 -18.90
C LEU A 334 2.10 3.72 -19.20
N SER A 335 2.92 3.98 -18.19
CA SER A 335 4.36 4.30 -18.36
C SER A 335 5.32 3.49 -17.49
N GLY A 336 4.84 2.62 -16.60
CA GLY A 336 5.70 1.85 -15.69
C GLY A 336 6.42 2.70 -14.64
N GLU A 337 5.90 3.90 -14.39
CA GLU A 337 6.45 4.88 -13.46
C GLU A 337 5.51 5.05 -12.25
N MET A 338 6.08 4.99 -11.05
CA MET A 338 5.40 5.24 -9.78
C MET A 338 6.39 6.03 -8.92
N ARG A 339 6.00 7.17 -8.35
CA ARG A 339 6.92 8.03 -7.58
C ARG A 339 7.03 7.62 -6.11
N ASP A 340 6.17 6.71 -5.64
CA ASP A 340 6.22 6.11 -4.29
C ASP A 340 7.54 5.37 -3.91
N THR A 341 8.60 5.50 -4.72
CA THR A 341 9.97 5.08 -4.44
C THR A 341 10.82 6.04 -3.60
N ALA A 342 10.30 7.20 -3.21
CA ALA A 342 11.05 8.14 -2.37
C ALA A 342 10.89 7.92 -0.84
N GLN A 343 9.94 7.10 -0.39
CA GLN A 343 9.68 6.91 1.06
C GLN A 343 9.51 5.45 1.50
N MET A 344 9.40 4.48 0.60
CA MET A 344 9.66 3.09 0.96
C MET A 344 11.16 2.90 1.18
N ASN A 345 11.57 2.24 2.26
CA ASN A 345 12.96 1.79 2.44
C ASN A 345 13.41 0.96 1.24
N ALA A 346 14.06 1.64 0.29
CA ALA A 346 15.12 1.32 -0.68
C ALA A 346 15.37 -0.11 -1.19
N PHE A 347 14.54 -1.11 -0.92
CA PHE A 347 14.95 -2.50 -1.10
C PHE A 347 14.13 -3.27 -2.13
N ALA A 348 12.82 -3.40 -1.93
CA ALA A 348 12.00 -4.20 -2.84
C ALA A 348 11.62 -3.49 -4.14
N VAL A 349 11.25 -2.20 -4.06
CA VAL A 349 10.92 -1.39 -5.25
C VAL A 349 12.19 -0.92 -5.98
N TYR A 350 13.26 -0.64 -5.24
CA TYR A 350 14.58 -0.37 -5.82
C TYR A 350 15.11 -1.57 -6.62
N GLY A 351 14.82 -2.80 -6.19
CA GLY A 351 15.11 -4.00 -6.97
C GLY A 351 14.38 -4.01 -8.31
N LEU A 352 13.06 -3.86 -8.30
CA LEU A 352 12.26 -3.85 -9.53
C LEU A 352 12.63 -2.68 -10.45
N GLU A 353 12.84 -1.48 -9.91
CA GLU A 353 13.21 -0.31 -10.71
C GLU A 353 14.60 -0.39 -11.33
N LYS A 354 15.53 -1.06 -10.65
CA LYS A 354 16.92 -1.22 -11.09
C LYS A 354 17.12 -2.38 -12.06
N PHE A 355 16.30 -3.42 -11.95
CA PHE A 355 16.43 -4.64 -12.76
C PHE A 355 15.42 -4.74 -13.92
N LEU A 356 14.32 -3.99 -13.88
CA LEU A 356 13.32 -3.93 -14.94
C LEU A 356 13.28 -2.54 -15.57
N SER A 357 13.22 -2.47 -16.89
CA SER A 357 12.99 -1.20 -17.59
C SER A 357 11.55 -0.70 -17.39
N LYS A 358 11.29 0.56 -17.74
CA LYS A 358 9.95 1.17 -17.61
C LYS A 358 8.90 0.41 -18.43
N ASP A 359 9.25 0.00 -19.65
CA ASP A 359 8.40 -0.78 -20.53
C ASP A 359 8.13 -2.19 -19.99
N GLU A 360 9.13 -2.87 -19.43
CA GLU A 360 8.92 -4.17 -18.78
C GLU A 360 7.98 -4.06 -17.59
N ARG A 361 8.09 -3.01 -16.78
CA ARG A 361 7.18 -2.77 -15.65
C ARG A 361 5.75 -2.48 -16.12
N ALA A 362 5.58 -1.63 -17.12
CA ALA A 362 4.28 -1.34 -17.71
C ALA A 362 3.61 -2.61 -18.24
N GLU A 363 4.37 -3.46 -18.94
CA GLU A 363 3.89 -4.76 -19.43
C GLU A 363 3.48 -5.69 -18.28
N ILE A 364 4.31 -5.81 -17.25
CA ILE A 364 4.01 -6.64 -16.06
C ILE A 364 2.73 -6.16 -15.38
N PHE A 365 2.57 -4.85 -15.16
CA PHE A 365 1.36 -4.30 -14.53
C PHE A 365 0.11 -4.52 -15.38
N ARG A 366 0.21 -4.41 -16.72
CA ARG A 366 -0.90 -4.75 -17.63
C ARG A 366 -1.25 -6.24 -17.58
N ALA A 367 -0.25 -7.11 -17.45
CA ALA A 367 -0.45 -8.55 -17.31
C ALA A 367 -0.97 -8.99 -15.91
N MET A 368 -1.22 -8.04 -15.01
CA MET A 368 -1.81 -8.25 -13.68
C MET A 368 -3.15 -7.50 -13.58
N PRO A 369 -4.24 -8.01 -14.17
CA PRO A 369 -5.55 -7.36 -14.15
C PRO A 369 -6.10 -7.13 -12.73
N GLY A 370 -5.58 -7.80 -11.71
CA GLY A 370 -5.87 -7.45 -10.31
C GLY A 370 -5.46 -6.02 -9.96
N MET A 371 -4.34 -5.53 -10.49
CA MET A 371 -3.91 -4.13 -10.29
C MET A 371 -4.84 -3.13 -10.98
N SER A 372 -5.35 -3.47 -12.17
CA SER A 372 -6.31 -2.63 -12.90
C SER A 372 -7.66 -2.46 -12.19
N SER A 373 -7.95 -3.25 -11.16
CA SER A 373 -9.14 -3.07 -10.30
C SER A 373 -9.12 -1.73 -9.56
N MET A 374 -7.92 -1.19 -9.31
CA MET A 374 -7.70 0.05 -8.59
C MET A 374 -7.63 1.27 -9.53
N LEU A 375 -7.89 1.12 -10.82
CA LEU A 375 -8.05 2.28 -11.70
C LEU A 375 -9.15 3.22 -11.18
N PRO A 376 -8.99 4.54 -11.34
CA PRO A 376 -9.88 5.53 -10.73
C PRO A 376 -11.33 5.36 -11.22
N MET A 377 -12.26 5.39 -10.28
CA MET A 377 -13.70 5.25 -10.53
C MET A 377 -14.41 6.59 -10.41
N GLY A 378 -15.53 6.75 -11.12
CA GLY A 378 -16.38 7.94 -11.07
C GLY A 378 -15.99 9.07 -12.00
N GLY A 379 -14.89 8.93 -12.75
CA GLY A 379 -14.50 9.85 -13.82
C GLY A 379 -14.47 11.31 -13.37
N ASN A 380 -14.92 12.20 -14.26
CA ASN A 380 -14.94 13.63 -14.00
C ASN A 380 -15.89 14.04 -12.86
N ALA A 381 -16.83 13.18 -12.45
CA ALA A 381 -17.74 13.49 -11.35
C ALA A 381 -17.05 13.46 -9.98
N ILE A 382 -16.04 12.62 -9.81
CA ILE A 382 -15.22 12.52 -8.59
C ILE A 382 -13.91 13.30 -8.73
N TRP A 383 -13.24 13.18 -9.87
CA TRP A 383 -11.86 13.65 -10.04
C TRP A 383 -11.74 15.02 -10.70
N GLY A 384 -12.85 15.63 -11.11
CA GLY A 384 -12.89 16.95 -11.74
C GLY A 384 -12.75 16.93 -13.26
N ASP A 385 -12.92 18.11 -13.84
CA ASP A 385 -12.75 18.38 -15.26
C ASP A 385 -11.76 19.53 -15.48
N LEU A 386 -11.57 19.98 -16.73
CA LEU A 386 -10.60 21.03 -17.03
C LEU A 386 -10.96 22.40 -16.42
N ASP A 387 -12.18 22.59 -15.91
CA ASP A 387 -12.60 23.82 -15.23
C ASP A 387 -12.29 23.78 -13.73
N GLY A 388 -12.12 22.60 -13.14
CA GLY A 388 -11.79 22.44 -11.72
C GLY A 388 -12.00 21.02 -11.19
N ALA A 389 -11.44 20.75 -10.01
CA ALA A 389 -11.67 19.51 -9.26
C ALA A 389 -12.29 19.73 -7.88
N PRO A 390 -13.05 18.76 -7.35
CA PRO A 390 -13.65 18.86 -6.01
C PRO A 390 -12.63 19.00 -4.89
N ASP A 391 -11.40 18.54 -5.08
CA ASP A 391 -10.31 18.58 -4.12
C ASP A 391 -9.32 19.75 -4.36
N ASP A 392 -9.65 20.69 -5.25
CA ASP A 392 -8.83 21.90 -5.46
C ASP A 392 -8.83 22.80 -4.21
N GLN A 393 -7.64 23.33 -3.89
CA GLN A 393 -7.42 24.28 -2.81
C GLN A 393 -7.60 25.74 -3.25
N PRO A 394 -8.05 26.64 -2.35
CA PRO A 394 -8.06 28.08 -2.64
C PRO A 394 -6.65 28.62 -2.95
N GLY A 395 -6.50 29.27 -4.10
CA GLY A 395 -5.22 29.88 -4.51
C GLY A 395 -4.21 28.92 -5.15
N GLN A 396 -4.62 27.67 -5.42
CA GLN A 396 -3.80 26.69 -6.11
C GLN A 396 -3.49 27.13 -7.56
N ALA A 397 -2.22 26.98 -7.98
CA ALA A 397 -1.77 27.45 -9.29
C ALA A 397 -2.25 26.56 -10.46
N VAL A 398 -2.42 25.25 -10.21
CA VAL A 398 -2.83 24.25 -11.21
C VAL A 398 -3.95 23.42 -10.62
N SER A 399 -5.11 23.38 -11.27
CA SER A 399 -6.22 22.53 -10.85
C SER A 399 -5.88 21.05 -11.01
N PHE A 400 -6.33 20.21 -10.06
CA PHE A 400 -6.23 18.76 -10.12
C PHE A 400 -7.17 18.12 -11.16
N GLY A 401 -8.09 18.89 -11.75
CA GLY A 401 -8.96 18.41 -12.82
C GLY A 401 -8.21 18.16 -14.14
N SER A 402 -7.09 18.86 -14.33
CA SER A 402 -6.11 18.57 -15.38
C SER A 402 -5.16 17.45 -14.94
N PHE A 403 -5.57 16.20 -15.16
CA PHE A 403 -4.90 15.01 -14.64
C PHE A 403 -3.60 14.66 -15.36
N LEU A 404 -3.62 14.47 -16.69
CA LEU A 404 -2.39 14.31 -17.50
C LEU A 404 -2.11 15.60 -18.29
N ASN A 405 -0.94 16.19 -18.05
CA ASN A 405 -0.54 17.47 -18.60
C ASN A 405 0.58 17.27 -19.62
N PHE A 406 0.48 17.94 -20.76
CA PHE A 406 1.44 17.76 -21.87
C PHE A 406 2.13 19.07 -22.22
N ARG A 407 3.47 19.04 -22.29
CA ARG A 407 4.26 20.22 -22.67
C ARG A 407 4.46 20.25 -24.18
N THR A 408 3.72 21.13 -24.86
CA THR A 408 3.84 21.44 -26.28
C THR A 408 5.08 22.26 -26.58
N ASN A 409 6.28 21.69 -26.44
CA ASN A 409 7.49 22.41 -26.89
C ASN A 409 8.50 21.63 -27.73
N GLN A 410 8.45 20.30 -27.85
CA GLN A 410 9.34 19.58 -28.77
C GLN A 410 8.68 18.28 -29.32
N ASN A 411 8.54 18.19 -30.65
CA ASN A 411 8.18 17.02 -31.48
C ASN A 411 6.76 16.39 -31.40
N TRP A 412 6.35 15.77 -32.52
CA TRP A 412 4.96 15.57 -32.99
C TRP A 412 4.25 14.26 -32.54
N THR A 413 4.43 13.76 -31.31
CA THR A 413 3.77 12.50 -30.85
C THR A 413 2.94 12.61 -29.57
N ILE A 414 2.86 13.79 -28.96
CA ILE A 414 2.14 14.02 -27.70
C ILE A 414 0.76 14.62 -27.98
N PRO A 415 -0.30 14.27 -27.21
CA PRO A 415 -1.57 14.97 -27.26
C PRO A 415 -1.42 16.50 -27.12
N LYS A 416 -2.24 17.25 -27.87
CA LYS A 416 -2.20 18.73 -27.89
C LYS A 416 -2.92 19.37 -26.70
N THR A 417 -3.77 18.61 -26.02
CA THR A 417 -4.63 19.05 -24.92
C THR A 417 -4.36 18.21 -23.69
N ASN A 418 -4.43 18.82 -22.52
CA ASN A 418 -4.39 18.09 -21.26
C ASN A 418 -5.62 17.20 -21.11
N PHE A 419 -5.49 16.14 -20.32
CA PHE A 419 -6.52 15.14 -20.12
C PHE A 419 -7.07 15.20 -18.70
N THR A 420 -8.39 15.10 -18.61
CA THR A 420 -9.09 14.72 -17.37
C THR A 420 -8.84 13.24 -17.06
N VAL A 421 -9.37 12.74 -15.94
CA VAL A 421 -9.28 11.30 -15.64
C VAL A 421 -10.01 10.46 -16.69
N ASP A 422 -11.17 10.91 -17.18
CA ASP A 422 -11.92 10.19 -18.23
C ASP A 422 -11.15 10.16 -19.57
N ASP A 423 -10.52 11.28 -19.94
CA ASP A 423 -9.70 11.36 -21.15
C ASP A 423 -8.46 10.47 -21.03
N ALA A 424 -7.82 10.45 -19.85
CA ALA A 424 -6.63 9.64 -19.59
C ALA A 424 -6.94 8.14 -19.60
N MET A 425 -8.09 7.74 -19.04
CA MET A 425 -8.57 6.36 -19.08
C MET A 425 -8.89 5.93 -20.52
N SER A 426 -9.53 6.81 -21.31
CA SER A 426 -9.80 6.56 -22.73
C SER A 426 -8.49 6.40 -23.50
N TYR A 427 -7.55 7.31 -23.32
CA TYR A 427 -6.22 7.25 -23.92
C TYR A 427 -5.45 5.99 -23.52
N LEU A 428 -5.53 5.58 -22.25
CA LEU A 428 -4.93 4.33 -21.77
C LEU A 428 -5.47 3.15 -22.58
N TYR A 429 -6.79 3.02 -22.73
CA TYR A 429 -7.39 1.92 -23.50
C TYR A 429 -7.10 1.97 -25.00
N ASP A 430 -6.90 3.16 -25.56
CA ASP A 430 -6.62 3.34 -26.99
C ASP A 430 -5.15 3.11 -27.34
N THR A 431 -4.24 3.24 -26.37
CA THR A 431 -2.79 3.09 -26.57
C THR A 431 -2.21 1.80 -26.01
N THR A 432 -2.97 1.07 -25.20
CA THR A 432 -2.58 -0.25 -24.68
C THR A 432 -3.02 -1.37 -25.61
N GLU A 433 -2.50 -2.56 -25.37
CA GLU A 433 -2.78 -3.73 -26.17
C GLU A 433 -4.24 -4.19 -26.03
N ASP A 434 -4.82 -4.72 -27.12
CA ASP A 434 -6.21 -5.16 -27.17
C ASP A 434 -6.55 -6.16 -26.05
N TRP A 435 -5.64 -7.10 -25.76
CA TRP A 435 -5.83 -8.09 -24.71
C TRP A 435 -5.97 -7.47 -23.32
N TYR A 436 -5.22 -6.40 -23.04
CA TYR A 436 -5.28 -5.69 -21.76
C TYR A 436 -6.62 -4.97 -21.64
N ARG A 437 -6.97 -4.16 -22.65
CA ARG A 437 -8.22 -3.41 -22.69
C ARG A 437 -9.42 -4.34 -22.51
N ASP A 438 -9.44 -5.45 -23.23
CA ASP A 438 -10.55 -6.40 -23.20
C ASP A 438 -10.63 -7.12 -21.85
N ALA A 439 -9.49 -7.48 -21.24
CA ALA A 439 -9.44 -8.07 -19.91
C ALA A 439 -9.99 -7.13 -18.83
N VAL A 440 -9.63 -5.85 -18.87
CA VAL A 440 -10.09 -4.84 -17.91
C VAL A 440 -11.58 -4.56 -18.08
N LYS A 441 -12.04 -4.25 -19.31
CA LYS A 441 -13.46 -3.93 -19.60
C LYS A 441 -14.40 -5.12 -19.36
N LYS A 442 -13.88 -6.35 -19.44
CA LYS A 442 -14.63 -7.56 -19.08
C LYS A 442 -14.75 -7.78 -17.58
N SER A 443 -13.85 -7.22 -16.79
CA SER A 443 -13.73 -7.53 -15.35
C SER A 443 -14.25 -6.40 -14.46
N TYR A 444 -14.13 -5.15 -14.88
CA TYR A 444 -14.39 -3.98 -14.04
C TYR A 444 -15.14 -2.87 -14.77
N SER A 445 -15.88 -2.09 -14.00
CA SER A 445 -16.55 -0.87 -14.42
C SER A 445 -16.09 0.30 -13.55
N GLN A 446 -15.95 1.48 -14.17
CA GLN A 446 -15.52 2.72 -13.51
C GLN A 446 -16.61 3.82 -13.54
N GLY A 447 -17.85 3.45 -13.84
CA GLY A 447 -18.97 4.38 -14.01
C GLY A 447 -19.58 4.90 -12.71
N VAL A 448 -20.75 5.52 -12.84
CA VAL A 448 -21.58 6.01 -11.73
C VAL A 448 -23.03 5.63 -12.02
N ALA A 449 -23.71 5.04 -11.04
CA ALA A 449 -25.16 4.85 -11.09
C ALA A 449 -25.86 6.07 -10.47
N HIS A 450 -26.80 6.65 -11.21
CA HIS A 450 -27.49 7.87 -10.81
C HIS A 450 -28.82 7.61 -10.09
N THR A 451 -29.42 6.43 -10.27
CA THR A 451 -30.72 6.08 -9.67
C THR A 451 -30.63 4.80 -8.85
N MET A 452 -31.54 4.63 -7.89
CA MET A 452 -31.66 3.39 -7.13
C MET A 452 -31.96 2.18 -8.03
N LYS A 453 -32.74 2.40 -9.10
CA LYS A 453 -33.06 1.35 -10.09
C LYS A 453 -31.82 0.86 -10.84
N GLU A 454 -30.91 1.76 -11.20
CA GLU A 454 -29.64 1.39 -11.82
C GLU A 454 -28.79 0.58 -10.85
N VAL A 455 -28.71 0.99 -9.58
CA VAL A 455 -27.97 0.25 -8.55
C VAL A 455 -28.50 -1.18 -8.41
N GLU A 456 -29.81 -1.38 -8.27
CA GLU A 456 -30.39 -2.73 -8.16
C GLU A 456 -30.18 -3.56 -9.44
N ALA A 457 -30.19 -2.94 -10.62
CA ALA A 457 -29.86 -3.64 -11.86
C ALA A 457 -28.38 -4.06 -11.92
N ASN A 458 -27.49 -3.24 -11.37
CA ASN A 458 -26.06 -3.48 -11.35
C ASN A 458 -25.66 -4.62 -10.40
N GLU A 459 -26.48 -4.95 -9.40
CA GLU A 459 -26.27 -6.12 -8.53
C GLU A 459 -26.21 -7.45 -9.32
N LEU A 460 -26.77 -7.49 -10.53
CA LEU A 460 -26.72 -8.66 -11.41
C LEU A 460 -25.48 -8.72 -12.31
N ASP A 461 -24.65 -7.68 -12.33
CA ASP A 461 -23.46 -7.58 -13.19
C ASP A 461 -22.17 -7.65 -12.36
N PRO A 462 -21.43 -8.78 -12.39
CA PRO A 462 -20.19 -8.94 -11.63
C PRO A 462 -19.12 -7.89 -11.93
N ARG A 463 -19.16 -7.25 -13.09
CA ARG A 463 -18.20 -6.19 -13.46
C ARG A 463 -18.34 -4.94 -12.58
N LYS A 464 -19.51 -4.77 -11.96
CA LYS A 464 -19.88 -3.58 -11.19
C LYS A 464 -19.76 -3.77 -9.68
N TRP A 465 -19.67 -5.02 -9.21
CA TRP A 465 -19.58 -5.37 -7.78
C TRP A 465 -18.36 -4.80 -7.05
N ILE A 466 -17.33 -4.38 -7.79
CA ILE A 466 -16.18 -3.68 -7.23
C ILE A 466 -16.48 -2.19 -6.98
N ASN A 467 -17.38 -1.59 -7.76
CA ASN A 467 -17.56 -0.15 -7.84
C ASN A 467 -18.68 0.31 -6.89
N PRO A 468 -18.34 0.96 -5.76
CA PRO A 468 -19.31 1.41 -4.78
C PRO A 468 -20.12 2.63 -5.24
N LEU A 469 -19.81 3.21 -6.42
CA LEU A 469 -20.63 4.22 -7.09
C LEU A 469 -21.68 3.62 -8.03
N GLU A 470 -21.64 2.32 -8.28
CA GLU A 470 -22.59 1.60 -9.13
C GLU A 470 -23.41 0.56 -8.38
N THR A 471 -22.95 0.11 -7.22
CA THR A 471 -23.55 -0.95 -6.41
C THR A 471 -23.73 -0.49 -4.96
N ARG A 472 -24.57 -1.20 -4.20
CA ARG A 472 -24.91 -0.81 -2.83
C ARG A 472 -24.16 -1.61 -1.78
N LEU A 473 -24.11 -1.07 -0.56
CA LEU A 473 -23.81 -1.87 0.61
C LEU A 473 -24.80 -3.05 0.76
N PRO A 474 -24.40 -4.14 1.43
CA PRO A 474 -25.27 -5.29 1.66
C PRO A 474 -26.56 -4.91 2.39
N LEU A 475 -27.63 -5.69 2.17
CA LEU A 475 -28.90 -5.51 2.89
C LEU A 475 -28.82 -6.03 4.33
N ALA A 476 -27.96 -5.41 5.13
CA ALA A 476 -27.65 -5.80 6.49
C ALA A 476 -27.75 -4.59 7.43
N PRO A 477 -28.93 -4.33 8.03
CA PRO A 477 -29.12 -3.17 8.90
C PRO A 477 -28.29 -3.24 10.20
N SER A 478 -27.86 -4.45 10.62
CA SER A 478 -26.99 -4.59 11.79
C SER A 478 -25.50 -4.41 11.49
N LEU A 479 -25.12 -4.35 10.19
CA LEU A 479 -23.73 -4.22 9.78
C LEU A 479 -23.15 -2.88 10.24
N LYS A 480 -21.96 -2.94 10.83
CA LYS A 480 -21.18 -1.77 11.23
C LYS A 480 -19.96 -1.65 10.32
N VAL A 481 -19.87 -0.55 9.58
CA VAL A 481 -18.73 -0.23 8.72
C VAL A 481 -17.87 0.81 9.41
N TYR A 482 -16.60 0.47 9.66
CA TYR A 482 -15.61 1.38 10.24
C TYR A 482 -14.61 1.75 9.15
N CYS A 483 -14.55 3.02 8.77
CA CYS A 483 -13.58 3.53 7.82
C CYS A 483 -12.44 4.21 8.57
N PHE A 484 -11.27 3.58 8.57
CA PHE A 484 -10.07 4.09 9.21
C PHE A 484 -9.03 4.39 8.13
N TYR A 485 -8.59 5.64 7.98
CA TYR A 485 -7.62 5.99 6.94
C TYR A 485 -6.73 7.15 7.34
N GLY A 486 -5.54 7.18 6.73
CA GLY A 486 -4.55 8.22 6.94
C GLY A 486 -4.90 9.51 6.21
N VAL A 487 -4.53 10.65 6.80
CA VAL A 487 -4.68 11.97 6.19
C VAL A 487 -3.45 12.84 6.44
N GLY A 488 -3.25 13.85 5.59
CA GLY A 488 -2.17 14.84 5.75
C GLY A 488 -0.81 14.40 5.21
N LYS A 489 -0.74 13.28 4.48
CA LYS A 489 0.46 12.90 3.73
C LYS A 489 0.30 13.32 2.25
N PRO A 490 1.30 13.98 1.64
CA PRO A 490 1.25 14.31 0.22
C PRO A 490 1.12 13.05 -0.65
N THR A 491 0.13 13.03 -1.54
CA THR A 491 -0.19 11.88 -2.41
C THR A 491 -0.25 12.31 -3.87
N GLU A 492 0.27 11.49 -4.79
CA GLU A 492 0.25 11.78 -6.24
C GLU A 492 -1.18 12.03 -6.75
N ARG A 493 -1.41 13.16 -7.45
CA ARG A 493 -2.74 13.57 -7.90
C ARG A 493 -2.86 13.92 -9.39
N ALA A 494 -1.79 14.41 -10.00
CA ALA A 494 -1.71 14.71 -11.43
C ALA A 494 -0.26 14.60 -11.94
N TYR A 495 -0.09 14.49 -13.26
CA TYR A 495 1.21 14.20 -13.89
C TYR A 495 1.48 15.10 -15.08
N TYR A 496 2.77 15.38 -15.32
CA TYR A 496 3.28 16.01 -16.52
C TYR A 496 4.04 14.99 -17.35
N TYR A 497 3.63 14.81 -18.59
CA TYR A 497 4.20 13.85 -19.53
C TYR A 497 4.95 14.56 -20.67
N ARG A 498 6.00 13.88 -21.15
CA ARG A 498 6.77 14.24 -22.33
C ARG A 498 6.99 13.03 -23.24
N SER A 499 7.35 13.27 -24.50
CA SER A 499 7.87 12.21 -25.36
C SER A 499 9.16 11.64 -24.76
N PRO A 500 9.40 10.33 -24.90
CA PRO A 500 10.69 9.74 -24.56
C PRO A 500 11.84 10.44 -25.30
N GLU A 501 13.01 10.48 -24.68
CA GLU A 501 14.20 11.06 -25.30
C GLU A 501 14.62 10.28 -26.54
N LEU A 502 14.99 11.00 -27.62
CA LEU A 502 15.48 10.40 -28.86
C LEU A 502 16.69 9.51 -28.59
N GLY A 503 16.55 8.20 -28.84
CA GLY A 503 17.58 7.20 -28.60
C GLY A 503 17.40 6.37 -27.32
N ALA A 504 16.36 6.63 -26.52
CA ALA A 504 15.97 5.72 -25.45
C ALA A 504 15.45 4.40 -26.05
N LEU A 505 15.99 3.27 -25.58
CA LEU A 505 15.50 1.93 -25.92
C LEU A 505 14.20 1.65 -25.16
N THR A 506 13.11 2.30 -25.55
CA THR A 506 11.78 2.10 -24.93
C THR A 506 10.68 2.08 -25.98
N ASN A 507 9.71 1.20 -25.78
CA ASN A 507 8.49 1.10 -26.59
C ASN A 507 7.36 2.00 -26.07
N LEU A 508 7.61 2.79 -25.01
CA LEU A 508 6.61 3.67 -24.42
C LEU A 508 6.38 4.91 -25.29
N ASN A 509 5.13 5.31 -25.47
CA ASN A 509 4.79 6.52 -26.22
C ASN A 509 5.01 7.81 -25.41
N LEU A 510 4.93 7.71 -24.08
CA LEU A 510 4.99 8.82 -23.13
C LEU A 510 5.76 8.40 -21.88
N THR A 511 6.52 9.33 -21.31
CA THR A 511 7.14 9.17 -19.98
C THR A 511 6.94 10.44 -19.15
N ILE A 512 6.94 10.31 -17.83
CA ILE A 512 6.80 11.46 -16.91
C ILE A 512 7.98 12.41 -17.13
N ASP A 513 7.71 13.71 -17.19
CA ASP A 513 8.72 14.77 -17.27
C ASP A 513 9.39 14.96 -15.90
N THR A 514 10.25 14.00 -15.52
CA THR A 514 10.96 14.02 -14.25
C THR A 514 11.93 15.20 -14.10
N ALA A 515 12.25 15.91 -15.18
CA ALA A 515 13.05 17.11 -15.15
C ALA A 515 12.25 18.36 -14.70
N LEU A 516 10.91 18.28 -14.66
CA LEU A 516 10.06 19.38 -14.26
C LEU A 516 9.94 19.45 -12.73
N ILE A 517 10.61 20.44 -12.14
CA ILE A 517 10.48 20.81 -10.72
C ILE A 517 10.17 22.30 -10.68
N GLN A 518 8.90 22.65 -10.48
CA GLN A 518 8.45 24.05 -10.49
C GLN A 518 7.17 24.23 -9.67
N GLY A 519 7.20 25.16 -8.71
CA GLY A 519 6.05 25.41 -7.84
C GLY A 519 5.69 24.15 -7.05
N ASP A 520 4.43 23.73 -7.16
CA ASP A 520 3.89 22.52 -6.51
C ASP A 520 4.15 21.23 -7.33
N VAL A 521 4.83 21.35 -8.48
CA VAL A 521 5.23 20.21 -9.31
C VAL A 521 6.61 19.74 -8.91
N ASP A 522 6.72 18.45 -8.59
CA ASP A 522 7.95 17.82 -8.18
C ASP A 522 8.21 16.56 -9.02
N HIS A 523 9.31 16.58 -9.79
CA HIS A 523 9.67 15.59 -10.81
C HIS A 523 8.51 15.21 -11.74
N GLY A 524 7.78 16.21 -12.23
CA GLY A 524 6.63 16.03 -13.13
C GLY A 524 5.38 15.49 -12.45
N VAL A 525 5.34 15.38 -11.12
CA VAL A 525 4.17 14.93 -10.36
C VAL A 525 3.64 16.06 -9.50
N VAL A 526 2.32 16.25 -9.54
CA VAL A 526 1.58 17.18 -8.67
C VAL A 526 1.04 16.39 -7.49
N MET A 527 1.31 16.86 -6.28
CA MET A 527 0.82 16.24 -5.06
C MET A 527 -0.50 16.86 -4.59
N GLY A 528 -1.44 16.03 -4.17
CA GLY A 528 -2.65 16.38 -3.44
C GLY A 528 -2.66 15.76 -2.04
N GLU A 529 -3.85 15.68 -1.45
CA GLU A 529 -4.04 15.13 -0.11
C GLU A 529 -4.35 13.62 -0.12
N GLY A 530 -3.84 12.90 0.87
CA GLY A 530 -4.17 11.49 1.10
C GLY A 530 -3.27 10.85 2.15
N ASP A 531 -2.98 9.56 1.97
CA ASP A 531 -2.14 8.75 2.86
C ASP A 531 -0.76 8.39 2.26
N GLY A 532 -0.31 9.13 1.26
CA GLY A 532 0.92 8.88 0.49
C GLY A 532 0.70 8.07 -0.79
N THR A 533 -0.26 7.14 -0.78
CA THR A 533 -0.54 6.27 -1.93
C THR A 533 -1.94 6.49 -2.50
N VAL A 534 -2.96 6.56 -1.65
CA VAL A 534 -4.36 6.71 -2.06
C VAL A 534 -4.82 8.14 -1.76
N ASN A 535 -5.49 8.77 -2.73
CA ASN A 535 -6.01 10.12 -2.56
C ASN A 535 -7.15 10.14 -1.55
N LEU A 536 -7.27 11.25 -0.82
CA LEU A 536 -8.31 11.47 0.19
C LEU A 536 -9.73 11.29 -0.37
N MET A 537 -9.96 11.67 -1.64
CA MET A 537 -11.22 11.42 -2.33
C MET A 537 -11.57 9.93 -2.41
N SER A 538 -10.60 9.05 -2.65
CA SER A 538 -10.86 7.62 -2.78
C SER A 538 -11.06 6.91 -1.45
N THR A 539 -10.26 7.23 -0.43
CA THR A 539 -10.40 6.64 0.92
C THR A 539 -11.62 7.18 1.68
N GLY A 540 -11.96 8.44 1.45
CA GLY A 540 -12.91 9.18 2.30
C GLY A 540 -14.30 9.42 1.71
N TYR A 541 -14.47 9.51 0.39
CA TYR A 541 -15.74 9.96 -0.22
C TYR A 541 -16.92 9.04 0.10
N MET A 542 -16.75 7.73 -0.11
CA MET A 542 -17.83 6.76 0.14
C MET A 542 -18.22 6.74 1.62
N CYS A 543 -17.25 6.81 2.53
CA CYS A 543 -17.52 6.77 3.96
C CYS A 543 -18.18 8.06 4.48
N ASN A 544 -17.85 9.23 3.93
CA ASN A 544 -18.36 10.52 4.40
C ASN A 544 -19.67 10.96 3.74
N LYS A 545 -19.91 10.58 2.48
CA LYS A 545 -21.08 11.01 1.69
C LYS A 545 -21.73 9.88 0.92
N GLY A 546 -20.97 9.09 0.16
CA GLY A 546 -21.54 8.07 -0.74
C GLY A 546 -22.46 7.07 -0.03
N TRP A 547 -21.99 6.39 1.01
CA TRP A 547 -22.78 5.43 1.81
C TRP A 547 -23.77 6.07 2.79
N LYS A 548 -23.92 7.40 2.76
CA LYS A 548 -25.05 8.09 3.40
C LYS A 548 -26.22 8.28 2.43
N MET A 549 -25.99 8.09 1.13
CA MET A 549 -27.05 8.14 0.12
C MET A 549 -27.91 6.88 0.19
N LYS A 550 -29.23 7.02 0.08
CA LYS A 550 -30.18 5.89 0.18
C LYS A 550 -29.91 4.83 -0.89
N ARG A 551 -29.55 5.24 -2.12
CA ARG A 551 -29.28 4.30 -3.22
C ARG A 551 -28.07 3.40 -2.96
N TYR A 552 -27.03 3.88 -2.28
CA TYR A 552 -25.81 3.09 -2.02
C TYR A 552 -25.82 2.42 -0.65
N ASN A 553 -26.75 2.78 0.25
CA ASN A 553 -26.92 2.16 1.56
C ASN A 553 -28.40 2.04 1.96
N PRO A 554 -29.19 1.23 1.24
CA PRO A 554 -30.64 1.18 1.47
C PRO A 554 -31.04 0.52 2.79
N ALA A 555 -30.19 -0.35 3.35
CA ALA A 555 -30.43 -0.98 4.64
C ALA A 555 -30.03 -0.08 5.84
N GLY A 556 -29.40 1.07 5.58
CA GLY A 556 -28.98 2.00 6.64
C GLY A 556 -27.87 1.45 7.54
N ALA A 557 -26.94 0.66 6.99
CA ALA A 557 -25.78 0.16 7.72
C ALA A 557 -25.00 1.34 8.33
N LYS A 558 -24.56 1.20 9.59
CA LYS A 558 -23.91 2.29 10.31
C LYS A 558 -22.47 2.45 9.80
N VAL A 559 -22.14 3.62 9.26
CA VAL A 559 -20.78 3.98 8.84
C VAL A 559 -20.16 4.91 9.88
N THR A 560 -18.99 4.54 10.40
CA THR A 560 -18.21 5.35 11.36
C THR A 560 -16.84 5.65 10.76
N VAL A 561 -16.41 6.91 10.81
CA VAL A 561 -15.18 7.37 10.17
C VAL A 561 -14.17 7.84 11.22
N VAL A 562 -12.95 7.32 11.17
CA VAL A 562 -11.84 7.82 12.00
C VAL A 562 -10.64 8.11 11.11
N GLU A 563 -10.36 9.40 10.94
CA GLU A 563 -9.18 9.88 10.24
C GLU A 563 -7.96 9.88 11.14
N MET A 564 -6.81 9.54 10.58
CA MET A 564 -5.56 9.42 11.32
C MET A 564 -4.53 10.39 10.73
N PRO A 565 -4.29 11.56 11.37
CA PRO A 565 -3.27 12.49 10.91
C PRO A 565 -1.88 11.84 10.84
N HIS A 566 -1.15 12.16 9.78
CA HIS A 566 0.23 11.75 9.59
C HIS A 566 1.17 12.57 10.48
N GLU A 567 1.57 12.00 11.62
CA GLU A 567 2.45 12.65 12.61
C GLU A 567 3.68 11.77 12.88
N PRO A 568 4.60 11.64 11.89
CA PRO A 568 5.69 10.68 11.99
C PRO A 568 6.73 11.09 13.05
N GLU A 569 7.22 10.12 13.81
CA GLU A 569 8.35 10.32 14.72
C GLU A 569 9.65 10.56 13.96
N ARG A 570 10.43 11.55 14.42
CA ARG A 570 11.75 11.84 13.84
C ARG A 570 12.69 10.66 14.08
N PHE A 571 13.47 10.32 13.04
CA PHE A 571 14.44 9.21 13.06
C PHE A 571 13.82 7.80 13.18
N ASN A 572 12.50 7.67 13.03
CA ASN A 572 11.85 6.38 12.86
C ASN A 572 11.69 6.09 11.35
N PRO A 573 12.32 5.04 10.80
CA PRO A 573 12.27 4.74 9.37
C PRO A 573 10.86 4.37 8.86
N ARG A 574 9.91 4.09 9.76
CA ARG A 574 8.51 3.74 9.47
C ARG A 574 7.51 4.76 10.05
N GLY A 575 8.00 5.95 10.38
CA GLY A 575 7.20 7.04 10.95
C GLY A 575 6.67 6.80 12.38
N GLY A 576 6.95 5.65 13.00
CA GLY A 576 6.55 5.38 14.38
C GLY A 576 5.04 5.25 14.60
N PRO A 577 4.56 5.35 15.85
CA PRO A 577 3.22 4.93 16.25
C PRO A 577 2.09 5.86 15.83
N ASN A 578 2.42 7.04 15.31
CA ASN A 578 1.49 8.05 14.80
C ASN A 578 1.67 8.30 13.29
N THR A 579 2.37 7.39 12.59
CA THR A 579 2.36 7.37 11.14
C THR A 579 0.95 7.13 10.60
N ALA A 580 0.74 7.65 9.40
CA ALA A 580 -0.47 7.46 8.61
C ALA A 580 -0.12 7.26 7.12
N ASP A 581 1.12 6.85 6.86
CA ASP A 581 1.47 6.31 5.55
C ASP A 581 0.61 5.08 5.26
N HIS A 582 0.23 4.91 4.00
CA HIS A 582 -0.66 3.88 3.51
C HIS A 582 -0.39 2.47 4.04
N VAL A 583 0.88 2.05 4.11
CA VAL A 583 1.25 0.72 4.66
C VAL A 583 1.52 0.83 6.16
N ASP A 584 2.20 1.90 6.59
CA ASP A 584 2.68 2.04 7.97
C ASP A 584 1.53 2.26 8.96
N ILE A 585 0.35 2.70 8.48
CA ILE A 585 -0.85 2.84 9.29
C ILE A 585 -1.21 1.54 10.02
N LEU A 586 -0.89 0.37 9.46
CA LEU A 586 -1.11 -0.94 10.09
C LEU A 586 -0.29 -1.15 11.38
N GLY A 587 0.78 -0.36 11.57
CA GLY A 587 1.57 -0.35 12.81
C GLY A 587 1.17 0.74 13.79
N ARG A 588 0.20 1.60 13.43
CA ARG A 588 -0.24 2.72 14.26
C ARG A 588 -0.91 2.20 15.54
N SER A 589 -0.47 2.68 16.70
CA SER A 589 -1.01 2.21 17.98
C SER A 589 -2.51 2.49 18.14
N ASN A 590 -2.98 3.67 17.70
CA ASN A 590 -4.40 4.00 17.76
C ASN A 590 -5.26 3.09 16.86
N LEU A 591 -4.78 2.78 15.64
CA LEU A 591 -5.48 1.84 14.75
C LEU A 591 -5.61 0.47 15.42
N ASN A 592 -4.49 -0.05 15.94
CA ASN A 592 -4.47 -1.34 16.62
C ASN A 592 -5.43 -1.36 17.80
N GLU A 593 -5.46 -0.31 18.62
CA GLU A 593 -6.41 -0.20 19.73
C GLU A 593 -7.87 -0.25 19.25
N LEU A 594 -8.23 0.47 18.19
CA LEU A 594 -9.59 0.47 17.62
C LEU A 594 -9.98 -0.92 17.07
N ILE A 595 -9.09 -1.58 16.33
CA ILE A 595 -9.31 -2.95 15.81
C ILE A 595 -9.55 -3.91 16.97
N LEU A 596 -8.72 -3.88 18.01
CA LEU A 596 -8.85 -4.76 19.18
C LEU A 596 -10.15 -4.50 19.94
N ARG A 597 -10.57 -3.24 20.08
CA ARG A 597 -11.85 -2.88 20.72
C ARG A 597 -13.04 -3.42 19.91
N ILE A 598 -13.01 -3.34 18.58
CA ILE A 598 -14.07 -3.91 17.73
C ILE A 598 -14.07 -5.43 17.83
N ALA A 599 -12.91 -6.07 17.72
CA ALA A 599 -12.75 -7.52 17.85
C ALA A 599 -13.27 -8.05 19.21
N ALA A 600 -13.10 -7.26 20.28
CA ALA A 600 -13.60 -7.54 21.63
C ALA A 600 -15.10 -7.18 21.84
N GLY A 601 -15.83 -6.78 20.80
CA GLY A 601 -17.26 -6.44 20.89
C GLY A 601 -17.55 -5.08 21.54
N LYS A 602 -16.57 -4.16 21.53
CA LYS A 602 -16.67 -2.79 22.09
C LYS A 602 -16.57 -1.69 21.03
N GLY A 603 -16.87 -2.02 19.77
CA GLY A 603 -16.84 -1.07 18.66
C GLY A 603 -17.86 0.07 18.77
N ASP A 604 -18.99 -0.14 19.45
CA ASP A 604 -20.08 0.85 19.53
C ASP A 604 -19.69 2.17 20.22
N GLY A 605 -18.62 2.16 21.01
CA GLY A 605 -18.08 3.36 21.65
C GLY A 605 -17.20 4.23 20.74
N ILE A 606 -16.85 3.76 19.54
CA ILE A 606 -16.04 4.50 18.58
C ILE A 606 -16.93 5.56 17.92
N GLN A 607 -16.44 6.80 17.91
CA GLN A 607 -17.14 7.96 17.38
C GLN A 607 -16.46 8.47 16.12
N ASP A 608 -17.21 9.21 15.32
CA ASP A 608 -16.67 9.89 14.14
C ASP A 608 -15.58 10.89 14.54
N TYR A 609 -14.46 10.82 13.84
CA TYR A 609 -13.36 11.77 13.95
C TYR A 609 -12.87 12.09 12.53
N VAL A 610 -13.27 13.27 12.04
CA VAL A 610 -12.93 13.78 10.70
C VAL A 610 -12.28 15.15 10.89
N VAL A 611 -11.03 15.27 10.43
CA VAL A 611 -10.20 16.48 10.54
C VAL A 611 -9.89 17.12 9.20
N SER A 612 -9.97 16.35 8.11
CA SER A 612 -9.74 16.79 6.74
C SER A 612 -10.98 17.51 6.18
N ASN A 613 -10.79 18.20 5.07
CA ASN A 613 -11.87 18.87 4.35
C ASN A 613 -12.67 17.92 3.42
N ILE A 614 -12.55 16.59 3.60
CA ILE A 614 -13.22 15.60 2.76
C ILE A 614 -14.73 15.83 2.64
N ARG A 615 -15.40 16.33 3.68
CA ARG A 615 -16.83 16.62 3.63
C ARG A 615 -17.13 17.73 2.64
N GLU A 616 -16.31 18.77 2.60
CA GLU A 616 -16.44 19.87 1.63
C GLU A 616 -16.14 19.39 0.21
N TYR A 617 -15.14 18.52 0.04
CA TYR A 617 -14.78 17.98 -1.28
C TYR A 617 -15.87 17.06 -1.80
N ALA A 618 -16.43 16.23 -0.93
CA ALA A 618 -17.55 15.37 -1.25
C ALA A 618 -18.81 16.18 -1.65
N GLU A 619 -19.03 17.37 -1.07
CA GLU A 619 -20.10 18.26 -1.52
C GLU A 619 -19.86 18.87 -2.90
N ARG A 620 -18.60 19.10 -3.28
CA ARG A 620 -18.22 19.60 -4.61
C ARG A 620 -18.23 18.53 -5.71
N ALA A 621 -18.19 17.24 -5.34
CA ALA A 621 -18.30 16.15 -6.31
C ALA A 621 -19.66 16.15 -7.01
N LYS A 622 -19.69 15.87 -8.31
CA LYS A 622 -20.89 15.96 -9.17
C LYS A 622 -21.75 14.69 -9.08
N ILE A 623 -22.03 14.24 -7.85
CA ILE A 623 -22.88 13.08 -7.56
C ILE A 623 -23.95 13.54 -6.57
N TYR A 624 -25.21 13.47 -7.00
CA TYR A 624 -26.37 13.98 -6.28
C TYR A 624 -27.31 12.84 -5.91
N GLU A 625 -28.00 12.94 -4.77
CA GLU A 625 -29.07 12.00 -4.41
C GLU A 625 -30.23 12.10 -5.41
N GLU A 626 -30.95 11.00 -5.61
CA GLU A 626 -32.18 11.01 -6.41
C GLU A 626 -33.24 11.89 -5.74
N GLU A 627 -33.86 12.81 -6.49
CA GLU A 627 -34.98 13.62 -5.97
C GLU A 627 -36.17 12.70 -5.67
N GLU A 628 -36.78 12.84 -4.47
CA GLU A 628 -37.86 11.96 -3.98
C GLU A 628 -39.15 11.97 -4.82
#